data_AF-A0A928WF04-F1
#
_entry.id   AF-A0A928WF04-F1
#
_cell.length_a   1.000
_cell.length_b   1.000
_cell.length_c   1.000
_cell.angle_alpha   90.00
_cell.angle_beta   90.00
_cell.angle_gamma   90.00
#
_symmetry.space_group_name_H-M   'P 1'
#
loop_
_entity.id
_entity.type
_entity.pdbx_description
1 polymer ?
#
loop_
_entity_poly.entity_id
_entity_poly.type
_entity_poly.pdbx_seq_one_letter_code
_entity_poly.pdbx_strand_id
1 'polypeptide(L)'
;MTQAQPSLEFIPPAYNPLVWNVAKRIIPFWLKYNNHIVDVEIDRASELIDLYHQFQQGKTRFMLAFRHPTIADPPCIAQLLWNKLPQLARQQGVSLKSPVHAHFIYDRGIPLWAGDKVGWG
;
A
#
# COMPACT_ATOMS: atom_id res chain seq x y z
N MET A 1 17.16 -34.83 -3.58
CA MET A 1 16.63 -33.93 -2.53
C MET A 1 16.85 -32.51 -3.00
N THR A 2 15.79 -31.77 -3.30
CA THR A 2 15.89 -30.37 -3.71
C THR A 2 16.03 -29.53 -2.45
N GLN A 3 17.24 -29.06 -2.16
CA GLN A 3 17.50 -28.17 -1.02
C GLN A 3 16.92 -26.79 -1.33
N ALA A 4 16.10 -26.24 -0.43
CA ALA A 4 15.55 -24.90 -0.58
C ALA A 4 16.69 -23.87 -0.56
N GLN A 5 16.63 -22.86 -1.43
CA GLN A 5 17.61 -21.77 -1.42
C GLN A 5 17.48 -20.94 -0.15
N PRO A 6 18.59 -20.35 0.36
CA PRO A 6 18.55 -19.49 1.54
C PRO A 6 17.69 -18.25 1.30
N SER A 7 17.14 -17.67 2.37
CA SER A 7 16.36 -16.42 2.31
C SER A 7 17.15 -15.32 1.61
N LEU A 8 16.47 -14.49 0.82
CA LEU A 8 17.08 -13.26 0.32
C LEU A 8 17.43 -12.34 1.49
N GLU A 9 18.45 -11.51 1.30
CA GLU A 9 18.72 -10.40 2.21
C GLU A 9 17.51 -9.47 2.25
N PHE A 10 17.15 -9.02 3.45
CA PHE A 10 16.04 -8.09 3.61
C PHE A 10 16.46 -6.71 3.10
N ILE A 11 15.78 -6.24 2.07
CA ILE A 11 15.96 -4.90 1.51
C ILE A 11 14.97 -3.96 2.22
N PRO A 12 15.43 -3.04 3.08
CA PRO A 12 14.54 -2.13 3.78
C PRO A 12 13.97 -1.07 2.82
N PRO A 13 12.70 -0.66 3.00
CA PRO A 13 12.16 0.48 2.25
C PRO A 13 12.94 1.78 2.56
N ALA A 14 13.38 2.49 1.52
CA ALA A 14 14.00 3.82 1.63
C ALA A 14 12.93 4.93 1.75
N TYR A 15 12.15 4.90 2.84
CA TYR A 15 11.01 5.82 3.01
C TYR A 15 11.45 7.29 3.10
N ASN A 16 10.89 8.13 2.23
CA ASN A 16 11.05 9.58 2.26
C ASN A 16 9.69 10.28 2.46
N PRO A 17 9.47 10.99 3.59
CA PRO A 17 8.21 11.67 3.87
C PRO A 17 7.82 12.72 2.84
N LEU A 18 8.79 13.41 2.23
CA LEU A 18 8.52 14.44 1.22
C LEU A 18 7.98 13.79 -0.05
N VAL A 19 8.64 12.73 -0.52
CA VAL A 19 8.22 11.96 -1.69
C VAL A 19 6.81 11.41 -1.47
N TRP A 20 6.56 10.80 -0.31
CA TRP A 20 5.23 10.29 0.02
C TRP A 20 4.16 11.37 0.06
N ASN A 21 4.42 12.51 0.72
CA ASN A 21 3.44 13.60 0.79
C ASN A 21 3.11 14.21 -0.58
N VAL A 22 4.12 14.34 -1.45
CA VAL A 22 3.94 14.82 -2.83
C VAL A 22 3.15 13.79 -3.64
N ALA A 23 3.55 12.52 -3.62
CA ALA A 23 2.87 11.45 -4.34
C ALA A 23 1.40 11.31 -3.92
N LYS A 24 1.13 11.36 -2.60
CA LYS A 24 -0.22 11.33 -2.03
C LYS A 24 -1.13 12.41 -2.59
N ARG A 25 -0.62 13.63 -2.82
CA ARG A 25 -1.39 14.74 -3.40
C ARG A 25 -1.59 14.60 -4.90
N ILE A 26 -0.62 14.01 -5.61
CA ILE A 26 -0.65 13.85 -7.07
C ILE A 26 -1.58 12.72 -7.52
N ILE A 27 -1.62 11.59 -6.78
CA ILE A 27 -2.38 10.39 -7.16
C ILE A 27 -3.82 10.63 -7.61
N PRO A 28 -4.69 11.39 -6.90
CA PRO A 28 -6.07 11.58 -7.36
C PRO A 28 -6.15 12.26 -8.73
N PHE A 29 -5.23 13.19 -9.02
CA PHE A 29 -5.16 13.84 -10.32
C PHE A 29 -4.62 12.89 -11.40
N TRP A 30 -3.59 12.12 -11.06
CA TRP A 30 -3.03 11.12 -11.98
C TRP A 30 -4.07 10.08 -12.38
N LEU A 31 -4.84 9.55 -11.43
CA LEU A 31 -5.95 8.61 -11.70
C LEU A 31 -7.00 9.22 -12.64
N LYS A 32 -7.38 10.49 -12.41
CA LYS A 32 -8.36 11.19 -13.22
C LYS A 32 -7.88 11.41 -14.66
N TYR A 33 -6.64 11.87 -14.86
CA TYR A 33 -6.14 12.28 -16.17
C TYR A 33 -5.51 11.15 -16.98
N ASN A 34 -4.87 10.19 -16.32
CA ASN A 34 -4.16 9.10 -17.00
C ASN A 34 -5.06 7.86 -17.21
N ASN A 35 -5.95 7.58 -16.25
CA ASN A 35 -6.77 6.36 -16.26
C ASN A 35 -8.28 6.63 -16.39
N HIS A 36 -8.70 7.90 -16.45
CA HIS A 36 -10.10 8.30 -16.45
C HIS A 36 -10.89 7.79 -15.22
N ILE A 37 -10.18 7.48 -14.13
CA ILE A 37 -10.76 7.02 -12.87
C ILE A 37 -11.04 8.27 -12.03
N VAL A 38 -12.29 8.71 -12.00
CA VAL A 38 -12.71 9.92 -11.28
C VAL A 38 -13.04 9.66 -9.82
N ASP A 39 -13.38 8.41 -9.49
CA ASP A 39 -13.66 8.00 -8.11
C ASP A 39 -13.13 6.60 -7.81
N VAL A 40 -12.79 6.40 -6.53
CA VAL A 40 -12.43 5.11 -5.95
C VAL A 40 -13.41 4.87 -4.82
N GLU A 41 -14.37 4.00 -5.09
CA GLU A 41 -15.39 3.55 -4.14
C GLU A 41 -14.84 2.41 -3.26
N ILE A 42 -15.29 2.38 -2.01
CA ILE A 42 -14.72 1.52 -0.98
C ILE A 42 -15.87 0.85 -0.24
N ASP A 43 -16.09 -0.39 -0.60
CA ASP A 43 -17.01 -1.25 0.13
C ASP A 43 -16.40 -1.67 1.46
N ARG A 44 -17.22 -1.74 2.52
CA ARG A 44 -16.82 -2.25 3.83
C ARG A 44 -15.60 -1.52 4.43
N ALA A 45 -15.60 -0.19 4.28
CA ALA A 45 -14.51 0.65 4.77
C ALA A 45 -14.31 0.53 6.29
N SER A 46 -15.39 0.38 7.05
CA SER A 46 -15.35 0.27 8.52
C SER A 46 -14.52 -0.92 8.98
N GLU A 47 -14.70 -2.09 8.35
CA GLU A 47 -13.95 -3.30 8.67
C GLU A 47 -12.45 -3.10 8.40
N LEU A 48 -12.10 -2.44 7.28
CA LEU A 48 -10.71 -2.13 6.97
C LEU A 48 -10.11 -1.11 7.95
N ILE A 49 -10.88 -0.10 8.36
CA ILE A 49 -10.47 0.88 9.37
C ILE A 49 -10.16 0.19 10.70
N ASP A 50 -11.04 -0.72 11.14
CA ASP A 50 -10.86 -1.46 12.38
C ASP A 50 -9.62 -2.36 12.35
N LEU A 51 -9.38 -3.05 11.23
CA LEU A 51 -8.18 -3.87 11.04
C LEU A 51 -6.90 -3.02 11.12
N TYR A 52 -6.88 -1.87 10.44
CA TYR A 52 -5.75 -0.94 10.50
C TYR A 52 -5.56 -0.36 11.90
N HIS A 53 -6.64 -0.01 12.58
CA HIS A 53 -6.59 0.55 13.93
C HIS A 53 -6.03 -0.46 14.94
N GLN A 54 -6.48 -1.72 14.89
CA GLN A 54 -5.95 -2.81 15.71
C GLN A 54 -4.49 -3.12 15.39
N PHE A 55 -4.12 -3.13 14.10
CA PHE A 55 -2.75 -3.34 13.65
C PHE A 55 -1.80 -2.25 14.17
N GLN A 56 -2.18 -0.98 14.08
CA GLN A 56 -1.38 0.16 14.57
C GLN A 56 -1.26 0.26 16.10
N GLN A 57 -2.11 -0.47 16.82
CA GLN A 57 -2.03 -0.67 18.26
C GLN A 57 -1.24 -1.92 18.65
N GLY A 58 -0.75 -2.71 17.69
CA GLY A 58 -0.01 -3.96 17.95
C GLY A 58 -0.89 -5.11 18.42
N LYS A 59 -2.22 -5.02 18.27
CA LYS A 59 -3.18 -6.05 18.71
C LYS A 59 -3.32 -7.21 17.72
N THR A 60 -2.98 -6.98 16.46
CA THR A 60 -3.08 -7.99 15.41
C THR A 60 -1.93 -7.86 14.41
N ARG A 61 -1.64 -8.96 13.70
CA ARG A 61 -0.86 -8.96 12.46
C ARG A 61 -1.85 -8.98 11.30
N PHE A 62 -1.71 -8.04 10.39
CA PHE A 62 -2.66 -7.83 9.30
C PHE A 62 -1.98 -8.08 7.95
N MET A 63 -2.58 -8.94 7.13
CA MET A 63 -2.19 -9.16 5.74
C MET A 63 -3.37 -8.82 4.84
N LEU A 64 -3.12 -7.96 3.84
CA LEU A 64 -4.11 -7.60 2.84
C LEU A 64 -3.81 -8.35 1.54
N ALA A 65 -4.66 -9.32 1.21
CA ALA A 65 -4.65 -9.95 -0.10
C ALA A 65 -5.45 -9.11 -1.09
N PHE A 66 -4.92 -8.92 -2.30
CA PHE A 66 -5.58 -8.15 -3.35
C PHE A 66 -5.41 -8.83 -4.70
N ARG A 67 -6.27 -8.46 -5.66
CA ARG A 67 -6.13 -8.83 -7.07
C ARG A 67 -5.53 -7.65 -7.83
N HIS A 68 -4.72 -7.93 -8.84
CA HIS A 68 -4.11 -6.92 -9.70
C HIS A 68 -4.44 -7.16 -11.19
N PRO A 69 -5.72 -7.14 -11.61
CA PRO A 69 -6.11 -7.37 -13.00
C PRO A 69 -5.63 -6.29 -13.99
N THR A 70 -5.31 -5.07 -13.52
CA THR A 70 -4.97 -3.95 -14.40
C THR A 70 -3.82 -3.11 -13.85
N ILE A 71 -3.06 -2.46 -14.73
CA ILE A 71 -1.98 -1.54 -14.32
C ILE A 71 -2.45 -0.33 -13.50
N ALA A 72 -3.76 -0.07 -13.44
CA ALA A 72 -4.35 1.02 -12.66
C ALA A 72 -4.54 0.66 -11.17
N ASP A 73 -4.44 -0.62 -10.78
CA ASP A 73 -4.76 -1.02 -9.41
C ASP A 73 -3.79 -0.47 -8.35
N PRO A 74 -2.45 -0.39 -8.57
CA PRO A 74 -1.53 0.18 -7.58
C PRO A 74 -1.85 1.64 -7.21
N PRO A 75 -2.10 2.56 -8.17
CA PRO A 75 -2.53 3.91 -7.83
C PRO A 75 -3.93 3.96 -7.20
N CYS A 76 -4.85 3.04 -7.55
CA CYS A 76 -6.14 2.91 -6.84
C CYS A 76 -5.96 2.47 -5.38
N ILE A 77 -5.09 1.48 -5.11
CA ILE A 77 -4.76 1.01 -3.76
C ILE A 77 -4.08 2.13 -2.96
N ALA A 78 -3.16 2.87 -3.58
CA ALA A 78 -2.53 4.01 -2.93
C ALA A 78 -3.54 5.14 -2.66
N GLN A 79 -4.48 5.41 -3.56
CA GLN A 79 -5.58 6.35 -3.32
C GLN A 79 -6.48 5.92 -2.16
N LEU A 80 -6.81 4.63 -2.09
CA LEU A 80 -7.54 4.02 -0.97
C LEU A 80 -6.77 4.25 0.34
N LEU A 81 -5.52 3.77 0.45
CA LEU A 81 -4.78 3.74 1.71
C LEU A 81 -4.31 5.13 2.15
N TRP A 82 -3.81 5.96 1.23
CA TRP A 82 -3.17 7.22 1.60
C TRP A 82 -4.19 8.35 1.82
N ASN A 83 -5.30 8.35 1.08
CA ASN A 83 -6.25 9.45 1.05
C ASN A 83 -7.63 9.07 1.61
N LYS A 84 -8.32 8.11 1.00
CA LYS A 84 -9.73 7.82 1.32
C LYS A 84 -9.90 7.16 2.68
N LEU A 85 -9.10 6.14 3.01
CA LEU A 85 -9.23 5.39 4.27
C LEU A 85 -8.99 6.26 5.51
N PRO A 86 -7.96 7.13 5.58
CA PRO A 86 -7.81 8.08 6.68
C PRO A 86 -8.95 9.09 6.79
N GLN A 87 -9.53 9.51 5.65
CA GLN A 87 -10.67 10.41 5.63
C GLN A 87 -11.92 9.74 6.21
N LEU A 88 -12.23 8.52 5.75
CA LEU A 88 -13.36 7.72 6.24
C LEU A 88 -13.20 7.39 7.73
N ALA A 89 -11.99 7.04 8.18
CA ALA A 89 -11.72 6.80 9.60
C ALA A 89 -12.06 8.00 10.47
N ARG A 90 -11.66 9.21 10.07
CA ARG A 90 -11.99 10.46 10.79
C ARG A 90 -13.50 10.70 10.85
N GLN A 91 -14.22 10.42 9.77
CA GLN A 91 -15.69 10.52 9.75
C GLN A 91 -16.35 9.54 10.71
N GLN A 92 -15.71 8.40 10.99
CA GLN A 92 -16.15 7.40 11.98
C GLN A 92 -15.60 7.66 13.39
N GLY A 93 -14.91 8.77 13.63
CA GLY A 93 -14.31 9.08 14.93
C GLY A 93 -13.05 8.27 15.26
N VAL A 94 -12.51 7.51 14.31
CA VAL A 94 -11.29 6.71 14.47
C VAL A 94 -10.08 7.48 13.93
N SER A 95 -9.02 7.56 14.74
CA SER A 95 -7.76 8.17 14.34
C SER A 95 -6.75 7.10 13.93
N LEU A 96 -6.50 6.98 12.63
CA LEU A 96 -5.42 6.14 12.09
C LEU A 96 -4.10 6.92 12.09
N LYS A 97 -3.02 6.31 12.58
CA LYS A 97 -1.66 6.86 12.52
C LYS A 97 -1.21 6.98 11.07
N SER A 98 -0.56 8.08 10.73
CA SER A 98 0.00 8.32 9.39
C SER A 98 1.46 7.83 9.33
N PRO A 99 1.93 7.30 8.18
CA PRO A 99 1.16 6.99 6.98
C PRO A 99 0.34 5.71 7.15
N VAL A 100 -0.89 5.71 6.63
CA VAL A 100 -1.65 4.47 6.41
C VAL A 100 -1.13 3.87 5.10
N HIS A 101 -0.41 2.76 5.20
CA HIS A 101 0.31 2.15 4.08
C HIS A 101 0.33 0.63 4.20
N ALA A 102 0.93 -0.04 3.22
CA ALA A 102 1.17 -1.47 3.21
C ALA A 102 2.62 -1.75 2.78
N HIS A 103 3.17 -2.86 3.26
CA HIS A 103 4.39 -3.44 2.72
C HIS A 103 4.00 -4.60 1.81
N PHE A 104 4.49 -4.57 0.58
CA PHE A 104 4.25 -5.65 -0.37
C PHE A 104 5.23 -6.79 -0.10
N ILE A 105 4.69 -8.00 -0.08
CA ILE A 105 5.48 -9.23 -0.02
C ILE A 105 5.53 -9.76 -1.45
N TYR A 106 6.75 -9.88 -1.97
CA TYR A 106 7.01 -10.38 -3.31
C TYR A 106 7.65 -11.75 -3.25
N ASP A 107 7.42 -12.55 -4.30
CA ASP A 107 8.19 -13.77 -4.50
C ASP A 107 9.66 -13.43 -4.79
N ARG A 108 10.56 -14.37 -4.46
CA ARG A 108 12.02 -14.26 -4.66
C ARG A 108 12.40 -13.84 -6.10
N GLY A 109 11.63 -14.24 -7.10
CA GLY A 109 11.93 -13.92 -8.50
C GLY A 109 11.84 -12.43 -8.83
N ILE A 110 10.97 -11.66 -8.15
CA ILE A 110 10.74 -10.24 -8.46
C ILE A 110 11.99 -9.40 -8.16
N PRO A 111 12.59 -9.43 -6.95
CA PRO A 111 13.83 -8.70 -6.69
C PRO A 111 14.98 -9.11 -7.61
N LEU A 112 15.11 -10.42 -7.92
CA LEU A 112 16.19 -10.94 -8.76
C LEU A 112 16.07 -10.50 -10.23
N TRP A 113 14.84 -10.40 -10.75
CA TRP A 113 14.58 -9.96 -12.12
C TRP A 113 14.61 -8.43 -12.27
N ALA A 114 14.04 -7.72 -11.29
CA ALA A 114 13.88 -6.27 -11.37
C ALA A 114 15.20 -5.49 -11.23
N GLY A 115 16.24 -6.14 -10.68
CA GLY A 115 17.57 -5.58 -10.50
C GLY A 115 17.63 -4.47 -9.44
N ASP A 116 18.84 -3.95 -9.23
CA ASP A 116 19.15 -3.07 -8.09
C ASP A 116 18.27 -1.81 -8.04
N LYS A 117 17.93 -1.25 -9.21
CA LYS A 117 17.10 -0.03 -9.34
C LYS A 117 15.72 -0.14 -8.69
N VAL A 118 15.16 -1.35 -8.56
CA VAL A 118 13.86 -1.57 -7.91
C VAL A 118 14.03 -1.97 -6.44
N GLY A 119 15.19 -2.51 -6.07
CA GLY A 119 15.61 -2.77 -4.69
C GLY A 119 16.08 -1.52 -3.94
N TRP A 120 16.01 -0.33 -4.54
CA TRP A 120 16.59 0.90 -3.96
C TRP A 120 18.11 0.79 -3.73
N GLY A 121 18.80 0.04 -4.61
CA GLY A 121 20.25 -0.09 -4.73
C GLY A 121 20.78 0.48 -6.04
#